data_AF-A0A0D0ELE1-F1
#
_entry.id   AF-A0A0D0ELE1-F1
#
_cell.length_a   1.000
_cell.length_b   1.000
_cell.length_c   1.000
_cell.angle_alpha   90.00
_cell.angle_beta   90.00
_cell.angle_gamma   90.00
#
_symmetry.space_group_name_H-M   'P 1'
#
loop_
_entity.id
_entity.type
_entity.pdbx_description
1 polymer ?
#
loop_
_entity_poly.entity_id
_entity_poly.type
_entity_poly.pdbx_seq_one_letter_code
_entity_poly.pdbx_strand_id
1 'polypeptide(L)'
;MPNKFVGTWYDTEYIVPGRSSIKINLDSSFSYQSAGCQWRVISKGKWKIVGDSLELNSTSSDTCYKMFPFIFCIPFGENNRKDVLTITDCNPLEDKSFAIFEKETFYIKNDSLFYKLKVNSQCSDTLKIVFARTQKIRK
;
A
#
# COMPACT_ATOMS: atom_id res chain seq x y z
N MET A 1 -10.67 23.77 -6.27
CA MET A 1 -9.22 23.52 -6.42
C MET A 1 -9.01 22.00 -6.46
N PRO A 2 -8.18 21.47 -7.36
CA PRO A 2 -7.88 20.04 -7.37
C PRO A 2 -7.18 19.64 -6.07
N ASN A 3 -7.61 18.53 -5.47
CA ASN A 3 -7.04 18.02 -4.24
C ASN A 3 -5.57 17.59 -4.48
N LYS A 4 -4.64 18.12 -3.67
CA LYS A 4 -3.19 17.88 -3.79
C LYS A 4 -2.76 16.42 -3.75
N PHE A 5 -3.59 15.52 -3.20
CA PHE A 5 -3.33 14.08 -3.15
C PHE A 5 -3.78 13.32 -4.40
N VAL A 6 -4.71 13.89 -5.18
CA VAL A 6 -5.28 13.22 -6.35
C VAL A 6 -4.21 13.04 -7.43
N GLY A 7 -4.23 11.86 -8.04
CA GLY A 7 -3.26 11.43 -9.05
C GLY A 7 -2.63 10.07 -8.72
N THR A 8 -1.64 9.70 -9.53
CA THR A 8 -0.88 8.46 -9.36
C THR A 8 0.47 8.79 -8.72
N TRP A 9 0.81 8.02 -7.70
CA TRP A 9 2.05 8.11 -6.94
C TRP A 9 2.83 6.81 -7.12
N TYR A 10 4.06 6.92 -7.60
CA TYR A 10 4.95 5.81 -7.90
C TYR A 10 6.06 5.74 -6.87
N ASP A 11 6.35 4.54 -6.40
CA ASP A 11 7.38 4.32 -5.39
C ASP A 11 8.75 4.79 -5.87
N THR A 12 9.48 5.42 -4.95
CA THR A 12 10.78 6.03 -5.23
C THR A 12 11.94 5.15 -4.77
N GLU A 13 11.73 4.23 -3.84
CA GLU A 13 12.79 3.44 -3.22
C GLU A 13 12.36 1.98 -3.11
N TYR A 14 12.74 1.15 -4.09
CA TYR A 14 12.81 -0.29 -3.85
C TYR A 14 13.95 -0.96 -4.61
N ILE A 15 14.86 -1.55 -3.83
CA ILE A 15 15.95 -2.42 -4.25
C ILE A 15 15.35 -3.83 -4.41
N VAL A 16 15.51 -4.47 -5.59
CA VAL A 16 14.87 -5.76 -6.03
C VAL A 16 13.41 -5.53 -6.54
N PRO A 17 12.92 -6.18 -7.64
CA PRO A 17 12.25 -5.51 -8.78
C PRO A 17 10.76 -5.13 -8.60
N GLY A 18 10.38 -4.76 -7.38
CA GLY A 18 9.12 -4.13 -7.02
C GLY A 18 8.84 -2.86 -7.83
N ARG A 19 7.73 -2.82 -8.58
CA ARG A 19 7.09 -1.56 -8.97
C ARG A 19 5.83 -1.41 -8.15
N SER A 20 5.78 -0.43 -7.24
CA SER A 20 4.56 -0.12 -6.50
C SER A 20 4.00 1.27 -6.82
N SER A 21 2.67 1.39 -6.79
CA SER A 21 1.98 2.64 -7.06
C SER A 21 0.67 2.74 -6.30
N ILE A 22 0.33 3.96 -5.89
CA ILE A 22 -0.95 4.32 -5.27
C ILE A 22 -1.63 5.34 -6.19
N LYS A 23 -2.85 5.03 -6.62
CA LYS A 23 -3.71 5.96 -7.35
C LYS A 23 -4.81 6.47 -6.44
N ILE A 24 -4.89 7.79 -6.30
CA ILE A 24 -5.92 8.50 -5.53
C ILE A 24 -6.89 9.14 -6.53
N ASN A 25 -8.15 8.68 -6.54
CA ASN A 25 -9.18 9.16 -7.45
C ASN A 25 -10.01 10.29 -6.82
N LEU A 26 -10.70 11.09 -7.64
CA LEU A 26 -11.55 12.21 -7.19
C LEU A 26 -12.81 11.77 -6.42
N ASP A 27 -13.26 10.54 -6.61
CA ASP A 27 -14.48 9.95 -6.02
C ASP A 27 -14.25 9.33 -4.62
N SER A 28 -13.21 9.81 -3.93
CA SER A 28 -12.76 9.29 -2.63
C SER A 28 -12.34 7.82 -2.64
N SER A 29 -12.07 7.22 -3.82
CA SER A 29 -11.52 5.87 -3.94
C SER A 29 -10.01 5.88 -4.17
N PHE A 30 -9.32 4.82 -3.72
CA PHE A 30 -7.94 4.57 -4.10
C PHE A 30 -7.74 3.15 -4.61
N SER A 31 -6.67 2.97 -5.39
CA SER A 31 -6.16 1.66 -5.76
C SER A 31 -4.65 1.60 -5.53
N TYR A 32 -4.18 0.50 -4.97
CA TYR A 32 -2.77 0.20 -4.80
C TYR A 32 -2.40 -1.01 -5.66
N GLN A 33 -1.21 -0.97 -6.24
CA GLN A 33 -0.64 -2.09 -6.96
C GLN A 33 0.85 -2.18 -6.64
N SER A 34 1.35 -3.40 -6.42
CA SER A 34 2.77 -3.69 -6.36
C SER A 34 3.07 -4.98 -7.10
N ALA A 35 4.24 -5.08 -7.72
CA ALA A 35 4.63 -6.24 -8.51
C ALA A 35 6.11 -6.56 -8.30
N GLY A 36 6.40 -7.78 -7.84
CA GLY A 36 7.74 -8.39 -7.91
C GLY A 36 7.91 -9.23 -9.19
N CYS A 37 8.88 -10.14 -9.23
CA CYS A 37 9.08 -11.01 -10.40
C CYS A 37 7.83 -11.85 -10.73
N GLN A 38 7.40 -12.67 -9.77
CA GLN A 38 6.28 -13.61 -9.92
C GLN A 38 5.07 -13.23 -9.06
N TRP A 39 5.23 -12.25 -8.18
CA TRP A 39 4.22 -11.88 -7.20
C TRP A 39 3.55 -10.55 -7.57
N ARG A 40 2.25 -10.47 -7.36
CA ARG A 40 1.44 -9.26 -7.54
C ARG A 40 0.67 -8.97 -6.26
N VAL A 41 0.55 -7.70 -5.96
CA VAL A 41 -0.17 -7.19 -4.80
C VAL A 41 -1.13 -6.13 -5.28
N ILE A 42 -2.36 -6.19 -4.81
CA ILE A 42 -3.37 -5.19 -5.12
C ILE A 42 -4.06 -4.72 -3.84
N SER A 43 -4.65 -3.54 -3.88
CA SER A 43 -5.66 -3.11 -2.91
C SER A 43 -6.61 -2.12 -3.55
N LYS A 44 -7.82 -2.05 -2.99
CA LYS A 44 -8.81 -1.02 -3.31
C LYS A 44 -9.46 -0.56 -2.03
N GLY A 45 -9.87 0.71 -1.99
CA GLY A 45 -10.55 1.22 -0.82
C GLY A 45 -10.95 2.68 -0.92
N LYS A 46 -11.14 3.29 0.24
CA LYS A 46 -11.52 4.69 0.37
C LYS A 46 -10.39 5.50 1.00
N TRP A 47 -10.37 6.78 0.67
CA TRP A 47 -9.48 7.74 1.29
C TRP A 47 -10.25 8.93 1.85
N LYS A 48 -9.66 9.58 2.85
CA LYS A 48 -10.14 10.86 3.40
C LYS A 48 -8.95 11.72 3.80
N ILE A 49 -9.19 13.02 3.93
CA ILE A 49 -8.21 13.95 4.49
C ILE A 49 -8.43 14.04 6.00
N VAL A 50 -7.34 13.96 6.76
CA VAL A 50 -7.30 14.19 8.21
C VAL A 50 -6.22 15.22 8.49
N GLY A 51 -6.61 16.46 8.77
CA GLY A 51 -5.69 17.59 8.84
C GLY A 51 -4.96 17.79 7.51
N ASP A 52 -3.63 17.76 7.54
CA ASP A 52 -2.78 17.84 6.33
C ASP A 52 -2.40 16.49 5.73
N SER A 53 -2.97 15.40 6.24
CA SER A 53 -2.65 14.03 5.85
C SER A 53 -3.78 13.35 5.10
N LEU A 54 -3.42 12.34 4.31
CA LEU A 54 -4.30 11.43 3.60
C LEU A 54 -4.36 10.11 4.38
N GLU A 55 -5.55 9.68 4.78
CA GLU A 55 -5.78 8.37 5.40
C GLU A 55 -6.38 7.43 4.36
N LEU A 56 -5.76 6.26 4.17
CA LEU A 56 -6.22 5.19 3.27
C LEU A 56 -6.77 4.02 4.08
N ASN A 57 -7.92 3.50 3.65
CA ASN A 57 -8.53 2.32 4.25
C ASN A 57 -9.07 1.37 3.19
N SER A 58 -8.55 0.15 3.16
CA SER A 58 -9.00 -0.88 2.23
C SER A 58 -10.46 -1.24 2.45
N THR A 59 -11.16 -1.52 1.37
CA THR A 59 -12.49 -2.13 1.40
C THR A 59 -12.39 -3.62 1.12
N SER A 60 -13.46 -4.37 1.37
CA SER A 60 -13.53 -5.78 1.01
C SER A 60 -13.28 -6.02 -0.50
N SER A 61 -12.79 -7.22 -0.80
CA SER A 61 -12.59 -7.71 -2.15
C SER A 61 -13.60 -8.82 -2.43
N ASP A 62 -14.20 -8.77 -3.62
CA ASP A 62 -15.08 -9.76 -4.22
C ASP A 62 -14.32 -10.91 -4.90
N THR A 63 -12.99 -10.82 -4.95
CA THR A 63 -12.10 -11.90 -5.41
C THR A 63 -11.31 -12.46 -4.24
N CYS A 64 -11.07 -13.77 -4.26
CA CYS A 64 -10.31 -14.52 -3.27
C CYS A 64 -8.79 -14.27 -3.40
N TYR A 65 -8.20 -13.67 -2.38
CA TYR A 65 -6.78 -13.40 -2.26
C TYR A 65 -6.31 -13.71 -0.85
N LYS A 66 -5.03 -14.07 -0.70
CA LYS A 66 -4.36 -13.97 0.60
C LYS A 66 -4.19 -12.50 0.96
N MET A 67 -4.46 -12.16 2.21
CA MET A 67 -4.39 -10.80 2.72
C MET A 67 -3.18 -10.64 3.61
N PHE A 68 -2.52 -9.49 3.51
CA PHE A 68 -1.44 -9.11 4.41
C PHE A 68 -1.47 -7.59 4.64
N PRO A 69 -1.02 -7.10 5.81
CA PRO A 69 -1.03 -5.67 6.08
C PRO A 69 -0.04 -4.93 5.16
N PHE A 70 -0.41 -3.73 4.71
CA PHE A 70 0.41 -2.91 3.80
C PHE A 70 1.83 -2.74 4.33
N ILE A 71 1.96 -2.45 5.63
CA ILE A 71 3.22 -2.50 6.35
C ILE A 71 3.21 -3.69 7.28
N PHE A 72 4.18 -4.56 7.07
CA PHE A 72 4.45 -5.67 7.96
C PHE A 72 5.94 -5.73 8.25
N CYS A 73 6.29 -5.37 9.48
CA CYS A 73 7.65 -5.51 9.99
C CYS A 73 7.59 -6.59 11.05
N ILE A 74 8.06 -7.78 10.68
CA ILE A 74 8.25 -8.88 11.61
C ILE A 74 9.74 -9.21 11.72
N PRO A 75 10.20 -9.66 12.89
CA PRO A 75 11.50 -10.30 13.00
C PRO A 75 11.59 -11.49 12.04
N PHE A 76 12.75 -11.66 11.42
CA PHE A 76 13.03 -12.80 10.55
C PHE A 76 12.84 -14.11 11.35
N GLY A 77 12.01 -15.03 10.83
CA GLY A 77 11.73 -16.32 11.48
C GLY A 77 10.39 -16.40 12.23
N GLU A 78 9.71 -15.28 12.49
CA GLU A 78 8.37 -15.27 13.11
C GLU A 78 7.25 -15.20 12.06
N ASN A 79 6.99 -16.29 11.35
CA ASN A 79 5.89 -16.38 10.39
C ASN A 79 4.82 -17.40 10.87
N ASN A 80 4.24 -17.14 12.03
CA ASN A 80 3.21 -18.00 12.64
C ASN A 80 1.77 -17.60 12.28
N ARG A 81 1.57 -16.75 11.26
CA ARG A 81 0.22 -16.30 10.92
C ARG A 81 -0.47 -17.27 9.98
N LYS A 82 -1.69 -17.67 10.35
CA LYS A 82 -2.63 -18.30 9.42
C LYS A 82 -2.93 -17.32 8.30
N ASP A 83 -2.98 -17.82 7.08
CA ASP A 83 -3.42 -17.04 5.92
C ASP A 83 -4.81 -16.47 6.19
N VAL A 84 -4.93 -15.15 6.15
CA VAL A 84 -6.22 -14.46 6.18
C VAL A 84 -6.65 -14.26 4.74
N LEU A 85 -7.88 -14.64 4.40
CA LEU A 85 -8.41 -14.54 3.05
C LEU A 85 -9.42 -13.41 2.93
N THR A 86 -9.52 -12.82 1.75
CA THR A 86 -10.54 -11.79 1.45
C THR A 86 -11.97 -12.32 1.49
N ILE A 87 -12.15 -13.63 1.25
CA ILE A 87 -13.41 -14.36 1.32
C ILE A 87 -13.16 -15.61 2.18
N THR A 88 -14.07 -15.93 3.09
CA THR A 88 -13.95 -17.12 3.94
C THR A 88 -14.03 -18.40 3.10
N ASP A 89 -13.18 -19.39 3.39
CA ASP A 89 -13.16 -20.72 2.77
C ASP A 89 -13.05 -20.75 1.23
N CYS A 90 -12.37 -19.77 0.64
CA CYS A 90 -12.10 -19.72 -0.79
C CYS A 90 -10.68 -20.22 -1.14
N ASN A 91 -10.45 -20.54 -2.41
CA ASN A 91 -9.12 -20.91 -2.92
C ASN A 91 -8.40 -19.66 -3.49
N PRO A 92 -7.34 -19.13 -2.85
CA PRO A 92 -6.71 -17.89 -3.27
C PRO A 92 -5.83 -18.07 -4.50
N LEU A 93 -5.71 -17.01 -5.30
CA LEU A 93 -4.76 -16.97 -6.41
C LEU A 93 -3.32 -16.96 -5.87
N GLU A 94 -2.50 -17.93 -6.31
CA GLU A 94 -1.15 -18.12 -5.79
C GLU A 94 -0.16 -17.01 -6.16
N ASP A 95 -0.41 -16.26 -7.24
CA ASP A 95 0.47 -15.19 -7.73
C ASP A 95 0.00 -13.79 -7.29
N LYS A 96 -1.14 -13.70 -6.60
CA LYS A 96 -1.80 -12.44 -6.25
C LYS A 96 -2.19 -12.40 -4.79
N SER A 97 -1.95 -11.25 -4.18
CA SER A 97 -2.42 -10.99 -2.82
C SER A 97 -2.99 -9.60 -2.67
N PHE A 98 -3.70 -9.43 -1.55
CA PHE A 98 -4.40 -8.22 -1.21
C PHE A 98 -3.72 -7.51 -0.04
N ALA A 99 -3.16 -6.34 -0.28
CA ALA A 99 -2.62 -5.51 0.80
C ALA A 99 -3.75 -4.82 1.57
N ILE A 100 -3.74 -4.94 2.89
CA ILE A 100 -4.69 -4.28 3.79
C ILE A 100 -4.09 -2.94 4.23
N PHE A 101 -4.74 -1.86 3.83
CA PHE A 101 -4.53 -0.53 4.39
C PHE A 101 -5.54 -0.34 5.52
N GLU A 102 -5.07 -0.17 6.75
CA GLU A 102 -5.93 0.07 7.91
C GLU A 102 -5.59 1.42 8.52
N LYS A 103 -6.29 2.46 8.04
CA LYS A 103 -6.02 3.86 8.40
C LYS A 103 -4.56 4.27 8.17
N GLU A 104 -3.98 3.80 7.07
CA GLU A 104 -2.60 4.13 6.73
C GLU A 104 -2.51 5.61 6.34
N THR A 105 -1.59 6.32 6.98
CA THR A 105 -1.51 7.77 6.88
C THR A 105 -0.34 8.19 6.01
N PHE A 106 -0.59 9.09 5.07
CA PHE A 106 0.38 9.67 4.18
C PHE A 106 0.33 11.20 4.25
N TYR A 107 1.46 11.85 4.05
CA TYR A 107 1.52 13.32 3.98
C TYR A 107 2.38 13.74 2.80
N ILE A 108 2.08 14.92 2.26
CA ILE A 108 2.90 15.51 1.19
C ILE A 108 3.99 16.36 1.83
N LYS A 109 5.23 16.14 1.40
CA LYS A 109 6.36 17.01 1.68
C LYS A 109 7.05 17.28 0.36
N ASN A 110 7.12 18.55 -0.04
CA ASN A 110 7.47 18.99 -1.39
C ASN A 110 6.53 18.32 -2.42
N ASP A 111 7.06 17.55 -3.37
CA ASP A 111 6.28 16.86 -4.41
C ASP A 111 6.22 15.33 -4.21
N SER A 112 6.48 14.87 -3.00
CA SER A 112 6.49 13.45 -2.65
C SER A 112 5.46 13.12 -1.58
N LEU A 113 4.86 11.94 -1.70
CA LEU A 113 3.92 11.37 -0.75
C LEU A 113 4.70 10.43 0.20
N PHE A 114 4.83 10.86 1.44
CA PHE A 114 5.53 10.12 2.49
C PHE A 114 4.54 9.33 3.31
N TYR A 115 4.86 8.06 3.54
CA TYR A 115 4.15 7.27 4.54
C TYR A 115 4.54 7.70 5.96
N LYS A 116 3.56 7.74 6.86
CA LYS A 116 3.76 7.99 8.28
C LYS A 116 3.66 6.67 9.05
N LEU A 117 4.79 6.22 9.59
CA LEU A 117 4.84 5.03 10.45
C LEU A 117 3.91 5.19 11.66
N LYS A 118 3.21 4.09 12.00
CA LYS A 118 2.40 4.01 13.21
C LYS A 118 3.33 3.97 14.43
N VAL A 119 2.98 4.70 15.49
CA VAL A 119 3.79 4.82 16.72
C VAL A 119 4.15 3.46 17.34
N ASN A 120 3.26 2.47 17.22
CA ASN A 120 3.45 1.12 17.76
C ASN A 120 3.86 0.10 16.68
N SER A 121 4.39 0.54 15.53
CA SER A 121 4.91 -0.39 14.53
C SER A 121 6.21 -1.02 15.00
N GLN A 122 6.42 -2.31 14.72
CA GLN A 122 7.70 -3.00 14.96
C GLN A 122 8.76 -2.65 13.89
N CYS A 123 8.48 -1.66 13.04
CA CYS A 123 9.37 -1.26 11.96
C CYS A 123 10.53 -0.43 12.48
N SER A 124 11.69 -0.55 11.83
CA SER A 124 12.80 0.36 12.08
C SER A 124 12.41 1.79 11.71
N ASP A 125 12.83 2.77 12.52
CA ASP A 125 12.70 4.20 12.23
C ASP A 125 13.42 4.64 10.95
N THR A 126 14.29 3.78 10.42
CA THR A 126 14.98 4.00 9.14
C THR A 126 14.12 3.65 7.92
N LEU A 127 13.01 2.92 8.10
CA LEU A 127 12.11 2.55 7.01
C LEU A 127 11.46 3.81 6.43
N LYS A 128 11.78 4.12 5.19
CA LYS A 128 11.21 5.23 4.44
C LYS A 128 10.45 4.69 3.25
N ILE A 129 9.16 4.98 3.21
CA ILE A 129 8.29 4.64 2.08
C ILE A 129 7.80 5.95 1.49
N VAL A 130 8.26 6.22 0.28
CA VAL A 130 8.09 7.52 -0.38
C VAL A 130 7.67 7.27 -1.82
N PHE A 131 6.60 7.93 -2.23
CA PHE A 131 6.12 7.91 -3.60
C PHE A 131 6.26 9.29 -4.25
N ALA A 132 6.46 9.33 -5.56
CA ALA A 132 6.55 10.55 -6.37
C ALA A 132 5.54 10.51 -7.52
N ARG A 133 5.18 11.68 -8.06
CA ARG A 133 4.26 11.75 -9.20
C ARG A 133 4.85 11.22 -10.52
N THR A 134 6.17 11.22 -10.62
CA THR A 134 6.89 10.73 -11.81
C THR A 134 7.38 9.33 -11.57
N GLN A 135 7.04 8.41 -12.48
CA GLN A 135 7.58 7.06 -12.45
C GLN A 135 9.08 7.08 -12.74
N LYS A 136 9.91 6.46 -11.88
CA LYS A 136 11.33 6.28 -12.17
C LYS A 136 11.50 5.32 -13.36
N ILE A 137 12.02 5.83 -14.46
CA ILE A 137 12.39 5.02 -15.64
C ILE A 137 13.73 4.34 -15.30
N ARG A 138 13.75 3.00 -15.22
CA ARG A 138 15.01 2.24 -15.18
C ARG A 138 15.46 2.00 -16.63
N LYS A 139 16.62 2.55 -16.99
CA LYS A 139 17.34 2.18 -18.23
C LYS A 139 18.06 0.86 -18.02
#